data_AF-A0AAU3LPR9-F1
#
_entry.id   AF-A0AAU3LPR9-F1
#
_cell.length_a   1.000
_cell.length_b   1.000
_cell.length_c   1.000
_cell.angle_alpha   90.00
_cell.angle_beta   90.00
_cell.angle_gamma   90.00
#
_symmetry.space_group_name_H-M   'P 1'
#
loop_
_entity.id
_entity.type
_entity.pdbx_description
1 polymer ?
#
loop_
_entity_poly.entity_id
_entity_poly.type
_entity_poly.pdbx_seq_one_letter_code
_entity_poly.pdbx_strand_id
1 'polypeptide(L)'
;MNASTHEISVPTYTRPVLVQATEPHPGLHVYPTPDEIADPGDPYTWRLGHHSGHVIAKFEQRSQAEDAARALGDIGDWIRPAAEVRRDVDPEDVFDALAQFPCVFIKQQAT
;
A
#
# COMPACT_ATOMS: atom_id res chain seq x y z
N MET A 1 -13.31 12.28 0.36
CA MET A 1 -12.83 11.15 -0.48
C MET A 1 -13.80 10.00 -0.27
N ASN A 2 -14.34 9.42 -1.35
CA ASN A 2 -15.25 8.28 -1.26
C ASN A 2 -14.41 7.01 -1.04
N ALA A 3 -14.75 6.21 -0.05
CA ALA A 3 -14.17 4.90 0.13
C ALA A 3 -14.82 3.90 -0.84
N SER A 4 -14.06 2.92 -1.32
CA SER A 4 -14.53 1.82 -2.17
C SER A 4 -13.98 0.49 -1.65
N THR A 5 -14.72 -0.58 -1.92
CA THR A 5 -14.26 -1.93 -1.57
C THR A 5 -13.10 -2.31 -2.46
N HIS A 6 -12.00 -2.78 -1.84
CA HIS A 6 -10.78 -3.17 -2.53
C HIS A 6 -10.32 -4.56 -2.10
N GLU A 7 -9.75 -5.32 -3.04
CA GLU A 7 -9.17 -6.65 -2.79
C GLU A 7 -7.67 -6.56 -2.52
N ILE A 8 -7.23 -7.08 -1.38
CA ILE A 8 -5.80 -7.19 -1.05
C ILE A 8 -5.33 -8.64 -1.17
N SER A 9 -4.12 -8.82 -1.69
CA SER A 9 -3.47 -10.11 -1.82
C SER A 9 -2.63 -10.39 -0.58
N VAL A 10 -3.00 -11.42 0.16
CA VAL A 10 -2.26 -11.88 1.34
C VAL A 10 -1.72 -13.28 1.05
N PRO A 11 -0.39 -13.50 1.04
CA PRO A 11 0.21 -14.78 0.64
C PRO A 11 -0.32 -15.99 1.43
N THR A 12 -0.66 -15.79 2.70
CA THR A 12 -1.14 -16.84 3.61
C THR A 12 -2.60 -17.25 3.35
N TYR A 13 -3.35 -16.49 2.55
CA TYR A 13 -4.77 -16.72 2.31
C TYR A 13 -5.02 -17.11 0.85
N THR A 14 -5.84 -18.13 0.64
CA THR A 14 -6.22 -18.61 -0.71
C THR A 14 -7.22 -17.67 -1.39
N ARG A 15 -7.83 -16.74 -0.65
CA ARG A 15 -8.78 -15.75 -1.18
C ARG A 15 -8.32 -14.34 -0.83
N PRO A 16 -8.57 -13.35 -1.70
CA PRO A 16 -8.33 -11.95 -1.36
C PRO A 16 -9.11 -11.53 -0.11
N VAL A 17 -8.53 -10.62 0.67
CA VAL A 17 -9.21 -9.96 1.79
C VAL A 17 -9.84 -8.66 1.27
N LEU A 18 -11.09 -8.39 1.64
CA LEU A 18 -11.80 -7.19 1.23
C LEU A 18 -11.63 -6.08 2.26
N VAL A 19 -11.27 -4.88 1.81
CA VAL A 19 -11.08 -3.71 2.68
C VAL A 19 -11.86 -2.51 2.13
N GLN A 20 -12.20 -1.56 3.01
CA GLN A 20 -12.65 -0.25 2.58
C GLN A 20 -11.43 0.64 2.38
N ALA A 21 -11.16 1.02 1.14
CA ALA A 21 -10.01 1.81 0.77
C ALA A 21 -10.42 3.18 0.22
N THR A 22 -9.61 4.20 0.47
CA THR A 22 -9.60 5.41 -0.34
C THR A 22 -8.49 5.36 -1.36
N GLU A 23 -8.64 6.14 -2.44
CA GLU A 23 -7.65 6.28 -3.49
C GLU A 23 -7.14 7.73 -3.54
N PRO A 24 -6.09 8.08 -2.78
CA PRO A 24 -5.53 9.44 -2.78
C PRO A 24 -4.82 9.79 -4.08
N HIS A 25 -4.38 8.79 -4.84
CA HIS A 25 -3.78 8.89 -6.16
C HIS A 25 -4.22 7.68 -7.01
N PRO A 26 -4.52 7.85 -8.31
CA PRO A 26 -4.90 6.74 -9.18
C PRO A 26 -3.95 5.54 -9.06
N GLY A 27 -4.53 4.36 -8.80
CA GLY A 27 -3.81 3.10 -8.63
C GLY A 27 -3.19 2.86 -7.25
N LEU A 28 -3.27 3.84 -6.34
CA LEU A 28 -2.75 3.75 -4.97
C LEU A 28 -3.87 3.85 -3.95
N HIS A 29 -3.92 2.86 -3.06
CA HIS A 29 -5.01 2.68 -2.11
C HIS A 29 -4.53 2.75 -0.67
N VAL A 30 -5.31 3.43 0.15
CA VAL A 30 -5.08 3.56 1.60
C VAL A 30 -6.26 2.97 2.35
N TYR A 31 -5.98 2.05 3.28
CA TYR A 31 -7.00 1.31 4.02
C TYR A 31 -6.50 0.92 5.41
N PRO A 32 -7.42 0.69 6.38
CA PRO A 32 -7.05 0.15 7.68
C PRO A 32 -6.54 -1.29 7.54
N THR A 33 -5.60 -1.68 8.39
CA THR A 33 -5.14 -3.08 8.47
C THR A 33 -6.34 -3.98 8.81
N PRO A 34 -6.70 -4.95 7.95
CA PRO A 34 -7.78 -5.89 8.23
C PRO A 34 -7.47 -6.75 9.46
N ASP A 35 -8.50 -7.07 10.24
CA ASP A 35 -8.39 -7.90 11.45
C ASP A 35 -7.78 -9.27 11.16
N GLU A 36 -8.01 -9.81 9.95
CA GLU A 36 -7.46 -11.09 9.51
C GLU A 36 -5.93 -11.10 9.51
N ILE A 37 -5.29 -9.96 9.26
CA ILE A 37 -3.82 -9.84 9.15
C ILE A 37 -3.23 -8.88 10.19
N ALA A 38 -4.03 -8.46 11.17
CA ALA A 38 -3.58 -7.58 12.23
C ALA A 38 -2.75 -8.37 13.23
N ASP A 39 -1.51 -7.92 13.47
CA ASP A 39 -0.68 -8.45 14.53
C ASP A 39 -1.09 -7.80 15.87
N PRO A 40 -1.35 -8.58 16.93
CA PRO A 40 -1.72 -8.03 18.23
C PRO A 40 -0.66 -7.06 18.76
N GLY A 41 -1.06 -5.81 19.02
CA GLY A 41 -0.18 -4.77 19.53
C GLY A 41 0.66 -4.03 18.48
N ASP A 42 0.47 -4.31 17.18
CA ASP A 42 1.13 -3.58 16.10
C ASP A 42 0.53 -2.16 15.96
N PRO A 43 1.34 -1.08 16.09
CA PRO A 43 0.82 0.29 16.03
C PRO A 43 0.44 0.72 14.59
N TYR A 44 0.89 -0.02 13.58
CA TYR A 44 0.71 0.31 12.17
C TYR A 44 -0.66 -0.13 11.63
N THR A 45 -1.69 0.64 12.00
CA THR A 45 -3.09 0.34 11.69
C THR A 45 -3.54 0.74 10.30
N TRP A 46 -2.68 1.37 9.49
CA TRP A 46 -2.97 1.82 8.13
C TRP A 46 -1.98 1.25 7.12
N ARG A 47 -2.44 1.01 5.90
CA ARG A 47 -1.63 0.45 4.82
C ARG A 47 -1.77 1.27 3.54
N LEU A 48 -0.66 1.41 2.84
CA LEU A 48 -0.59 1.86 1.45
C LEU A 48 -0.38 0.63 0.57
N GLY A 49 -1.30 0.41 -0.36
CA GLY A 49 -1.24 -0.67 -1.33
C GLY A 49 -1.45 -0.18 -2.76
N HIS A 50 -1.08 -1.03 -3.69
CA HIS A 50 -1.35 -0.87 -5.12
C HIS A 50 -2.70 -1.51 -5.48
N HIS A 51 -3.36 -1.03 -6.52
CA HIS A 51 -4.65 -1.59 -7.00
C HIS A 51 -4.58 -3.07 -7.38
N SER A 52 -3.39 -3.60 -7.66
CA SER A 52 -3.22 -5.06 -7.86
C SER A 52 -3.34 -5.88 -6.56
N GLY A 53 -3.61 -5.25 -5.42
CA GLY A 53 -3.70 -5.89 -4.11
C GLY A 53 -2.36 -6.09 -3.39
N HIS A 54 -1.23 -5.62 -3.94
CA HIS A 54 0.07 -5.67 -3.26
C HIS A 54 0.19 -4.55 -2.24
N VAL A 55 0.71 -4.87 -1.05
CA VAL A 55 0.99 -3.87 -0.01
C VAL A 55 2.41 -3.32 -0.18
N ILE A 56 2.56 -2.00 -0.09
CA ILE A 56 3.83 -1.29 -0.25
C ILE A 56 4.41 -0.96 1.14
N ALA A 57 3.61 -0.31 1.99
CA ALA A 57 4.04 0.14 3.31
C ALA A 57 2.89 0.18 4.33
N LYS A 58 3.24 0.18 5.62
CA LYS A 58 2.31 0.35 6.75
C LYS A 58 2.64 1.59 7.59
N PHE A 59 1.61 2.20 8.16
CA PHE A 59 1.61 3.51 8.83
C PHE A 59 0.76 3.46 10.10
N GLU A 60 1.09 4.30 11.08
CA GLU A 60 0.29 4.44 12.31
C GLU A 60 -0.99 5.26 12.06
N GLN A 61 -0.92 6.25 11.16
CA GLN A 61 -2.01 7.19 10.88
C GLN A 61 -2.42 7.20 9.42
N ARG A 62 -3.72 7.36 9.19
CA ARG A 62 -4.32 7.47 7.85
C ARG A 62 -3.70 8.58 7.02
N SER A 63 -3.59 9.79 7.59
CA SER A 63 -3.08 10.97 6.88
C SER A 63 -1.67 10.75 6.35
N GLN A 64 -0.80 10.09 7.13
CA GLN A 64 0.56 9.75 6.71
C GLN A 64 0.55 8.81 5.50
N ALA A 65 -0.32 7.81 5.50
CA ALA A 65 -0.47 6.89 4.37
C ALA A 65 -1.04 7.61 3.11
N GLU A 66 -1.98 8.54 3.29
CA GLU A 66 -2.54 9.32 2.19
C GLU A 66 -1.54 10.31 1.59
N ASP A 67 -0.75 11.00 2.43
CA ASP A 67 0.30 11.91 1.98
C ASP A 67 1.43 11.13 1.29
N ALA A 68 1.79 9.96 1.83
CA ALA A 68 2.72 9.03 1.20
C ALA A 68 2.23 8.53 -0.16
N ALA A 69 0.95 8.21 -0.31
CA ALA A 69 0.36 7.81 -1.59
C ALA A 69 0.48 8.92 -2.65
N ARG A 70 0.29 10.19 -2.25
CA ARG A 70 0.44 11.33 -3.19
C ARG A 70 1.90 11.54 -3.58
N ALA A 71 2.82 11.51 -2.62
CA ALA A 71 4.26 11.61 -2.90
C ALA A 71 4.74 10.48 -3.82
N LEU A 72 4.25 9.26 -3.58
CA LEU A 72 4.55 8.12 -4.43
C LEU A 72 3.92 8.28 -5.82
N GLY A 73 2.77 8.94 -5.95
CA GLY A 73 2.15 9.25 -7.23
C GLY A 73 3.07 9.99 -8.21
N ASP A 74 3.99 10.81 -7.71
CA ASP A 74 4.90 11.63 -8.53
C ASP A 74 6.03 10.83 -9.19
N ILE A 75 6.30 9.59 -8.76
CA ILE A 75 7.45 8.79 -9.25
C ILE A 75 7.07 7.77 -10.33
N GLY A 76 5.78 7.59 -10.63
CA GLY A 76 5.36 6.61 -11.63
C GLY A 76 3.86 6.54 -11.89
N ASP A 77 3.51 5.84 -12.98
CA ASP A 77 2.12 5.52 -13.29
C ASP A 77 1.67 4.24 -12.56
N TRP A 78 1.03 4.44 -11.42
CA TRP A 78 0.54 3.37 -10.55
C TRP A 78 -0.75 2.73 -11.03
N ILE A 79 -1.34 3.16 -12.16
CA ILE A 79 -2.50 2.47 -12.76
C ILE A 79 -2.03 1.21 -13.53
N ARG A 80 -0.74 1.16 -13.88
CA ARG A 80 -0.14 0.05 -14.63
C ARG A 80 -0.12 -1.26 -13.82
N PRO A 81 0.01 -2.43 -14.49
CA PRO A 81 0.23 -3.69 -13.79
C PRO A 81 1.48 -3.63 -12.89
N ALA A 82 1.41 -4.25 -11.70
CA ALA A 82 2.50 -4.19 -10.74
C ALA A 82 3.84 -4.74 -11.27
N ALA A 83 3.80 -5.67 -12.22
CA ALA A 83 5.02 -6.21 -12.86
C ALA A 83 5.70 -5.19 -13.80
N GLU A 84 4.95 -4.25 -14.35
CA GLU A 84 5.49 -3.16 -15.15
C GLU A 84 6.04 -2.05 -14.26
N VAL A 85 5.30 -1.66 -13.22
CA VAL A 85 5.77 -0.68 -12.23
C VAL A 85 7.11 -1.14 -11.62
N ARG A 86 7.22 -2.40 -11.20
CA ARG A 86 8.47 -2.95 -10.64
C ARG A 86 9.64 -3.01 -11.63
N ARG A 87 9.36 -2.99 -12.93
CA ARG A 87 10.40 -3.00 -13.97
C ARG A 87 10.92 -1.60 -14.24
N ASP A 88 10.02 -0.62 -14.20
CA ASP A 88 10.26 0.72 -14.75
C ASP A 88 10.50 1.78 -13.65
N VAL A 89 10.03 1.55 -12.42
CA VAL A 89 10.25 2.44 -11.28
C VAL A 89 11.40 1.92 -10.44
N ASP A 90 12.37 2.78 -10.15
CA ASP A 90 13.52 2.43 -9.32
C ASP A 90 13.07 2.21 -7.86
N PRO A 91 13.41 1.08 -7.23
CA PRO A 91 13.17 0.87 -5.81
C PRO A 91 13.79 1.96 -4.90
N GLU A 92 14.88 2.62 -5.31
CA GLU A 92 15.47 3.74 -4.57
C GLU A 92 14.55 4.97 -4.61
N ASP A 93 13.92 5.28 -5.75
CA ASP A 93 12.95 6.38 -5.85
C ASP A 93 11.72 6.12 -4.94
N VAL A 94 11.26 4.87 -4.88
CA VAL A 94 10.18 4.46 -3.95
C VAL A 94 10.61 4.64 -2.50
N PHE A 95 11.85 4.26 -2.19
CA PHE A 95 12.40 4.41 -0.85
C PHE A 95 12.50 5.89 -0.47
N ASP A 96 13.08 6.73 -1.32
CA ASP A 96 13.27 8.16 -1.08
C ASP A 96 11.93 8.89 -0.93
N ALA A 97 10.94 8.56 -1.77
CA ALA A 97 9.59 9.12 -1.67
C ALA A 97 8.91 8.77 -0.33
N LEU A 98 9.18 7.59 0.22
CA LEU A 98 8.56 7.11 1.46
C LEU A 98 9.39 7.37 2.73
N ALA A 99 10.70 7.63 2.60
CA ALA A 99 11.62 7.85 3.71
C ALA A 99 11.29 9.11 4.54
N GLN A 100 10.57 10.06 3.95
CA GLN A 100 10.08 11.26 4.65
C GLN A 100 8.88 11.00 5.57
N PHE A 101 8.28 9.81 5.53
CA PHE A 101 7.14 9.44 6.36
C PHE A 101 7.53 8.39 7.40
N PRO A 102 6.96 8.45 8.63
CA PRO A 102 7.16 7.41 9.64
C PRO A 102 6.38 6.15 9.22
N CYS A 103 7.02 5.30 8.43
CA CYS A 103 6.42 4.11 7.85
C CYS A 103 7.35 2.90 7.91
N VAL A 104 6.76 1.72 7.74
CA VAL A 104 7.51 0.46 7.58
C VAL A 104 7.19 -0.13 6.21
N PHE A 105 8.23 -0.34 5.41
CA PHE A 105 8.13 -1.03 4.13
C PHE A 105 7.78 -2.50 4.32
N ILE A 106 6.79 -2.99 3.58
CA ILE A 106 6.44 -4.41 3.56
C ILE A 106 7.32 -5.10 2.52
N LYS A 107 8.30 -5.89 2.97
CA LYS A 107 8.98 -6.84 2.08
C LYS A 107 8.03 -8.00 1.82
N GLN A 108 7.54 -8.15 0.59
CA GLN A 108 6.92 -9.42 0.20
C GLN A 108 8.03 -10.47 0.13
N GLN A 109 7.91 -11.55 0.90
CA GLN A 109 8.74 -12.72 0.69
C GLN A 109 8.31 -13.36 -0.64
N ALA A 110 9.26 -13.50 -1.57
CA ALA A 110 9.03 -14.31 -2.75
C ALA A 110 8.89 -15.77 -2.31
N THR A 111 7.75 -16.38 -2.61
CA THR A 111 7.55 -17.82 -2.51
C THR A 111 8.21 -18.52 -3.69
#